data_AF-A0A3F2RTY4-F1
#
_entry.id   AF-A0A3F2RTY4-F1
#
_cell.length_a   1.000
_cell.length_b   1.000
_cell.length_c   1.000
_cell.angle_alpha   90.00
_cell.angle_beta   90.00
_cell.angle_gamma   90.00
#
_symmetry.space_group_name_H-M   'P 1'
#
loop_
_entity.id
_entity.type
_entity.pdbx_description
1 polymer ?
#
loop_
_entity_poly.entity_id
_entity_poly.type
_entity_poly.pdbx_seq_one_letter_code
_entity_poly.pdbx_strand_id
1 'polypeptide(L)'
;MTVSRRAKYVLLTCGFILGVLFISWISGAWDSTRDGSTELRPVLLLAGDSLTEKGTNPTTKGWVAMLQNVYTRSADVVPRGLSGYNTRWYLKYAIPTLKKEINHGVYTPVFITVWLGANDAALPNGGSYKQHVPKETYKANLVKIAHAFKEMAPDAEILLIIPPHIDDNARLKLAEQNN
;
A
#
# COMPACT_ATOMS: atom_id res chain seq x y z
N MET A 1 -31.39 -18.70 54.90
CA MET A 1 -30.83 -17.36 54.59
C MET A 1 -31.78 -16.64 53.64
N THR A 2 -32.48 -15.63 54.12
CA THR A 2 -33.47 -14.86 53.32
C THR A 2 -32.73 -13.78 52.53
N VAL A 3 -32.72 -13.88 51.21
CA VAL A 3 -32.11 -12.87 50.33
C VAL A 3 -32.84 -11.54 50.52
N SER A 4 -32.10 -10.47 50.83
CA SER A 4 -32.68 -9.15 51.12
C SER A 4 -33.42 -8.59 49.91
N ARG A 5 -34.43 -7.75 50.15
CA ARG A 5 -35.24 -7.14 49.08
C ARG A 5 -34.36 -6.35 48.09
N ARG A 6 -33.30 -5.70 48.56
CA ARG A 6 -32.29 -5.03 47.73
C ARG A 6 -31.51 -6.01 46.83
N ALA A 7 -31.08 -7.14 47.37
CA ALA A 7 -30.37 -8.16 46.60
C ALA A 7 -31.25 -8.77 45.50
N LYS A 8 -32.56 -8.92 45.73
CA LYS A 8 -33.53 -9.35 44.70
C LYS A 8 -33.63 -8.34 43.55
N TYR A 9 -33.70 -7.04 43.85
CA TYR A 9 -33.72 -5.99 42.81
C TYR A 9 -32.43 -5.94 42.01
N VAL A 10 -31.27 -6.07 42.67
CA VAL A 10 -29.96 -6.11 41.97
C VAL A 10 -29.87 -7.31 41.03
N LEU A 11 -30.31 -8.49 41.47
CA LEU A 11 -30.34 -9.69 40.62
C LEU A 11 -31.29 -9.55 39.43
N LEU A 12 -32.47 -8.94 39.64
CA LEU A 12 -33.42 -8.63 38.57
C LEU A 12 -32.84 -7.65 37.54
N THR A 13 -32.17 -6.59 37.98
CA THR A 13 -31.54 -5.61 37.08
C THR A 13 -30.36 -6.22 36.33
N CYS A 14 -29.53 -7.04 36.99
CA CYS A 14 -28.44 -7.74 36.33
C CYS A 14 -28.96 -8.76 35.29
N GLY A 15 -30.04 -9.49 35.61
CA GLY A 15 -30.68 -10.41 34.68
C GLY A 15 -31.27 -9.71 33.46
N PHE A 16 -31.88 -8.54 33.64
CA PHE A 16 -32.39 -7.72 32.53
C PHE A 16 -31.26 -7.22 31.63
N ILE A 17 -30.17 -6.70 32.20
CA ILE A 17 -29.00 -6.22 31.43
C ILE A 17 -28.37 -7.38 30.65
N LEU A 18 -28.17 -8.54 31.28
CA LEU A 18 -27.63 -9.72 30.60
C LEU A 18 -28.55 -10.21 29.48
N GLY A 19 -29.87 -10.16 29.69
CA GLY A 19 -30.86 -10.48 28.66
C GLY A 19 -30.79 -9.54 27.45
N VAL A 20 -30.68 -8.22 27.68
CA VAL A 20 -30.51 -7.23 26.61
C VAL A 20 -29.21 -7.46 25.86
N LEU A 21 -28.10 -7.72 26.55
CA LEU A 21 -26.80 -8.01 25.93
C LEU A 21 -26.86 -9.29 25.09
N PHE A 22 -27.53 -10.33 25.57
CA PHE A 22 -27.69 -11.60 24.87
C PHE A 22 -28.57 -11.48 23.62
N ILE A 23 -29.69 -10.74 23.70
CA ILE A 23 -30.55 -10.44 22.55
C ILE A 23 -29.77 -9.63 21.51
N SER A 24 -29.00 -8.64 21.95
CA SER A 24 -28.16 -7.82 21.07
C SER A 24 -27.05 -8.66 20.40
N TRP A 25 -26.49 -9.66 21.09
CA TRP A 25 -25.51 -10.61 20.52
C TRP A 25 -26.14 -11.56 19.48
N ILE A 26 -27.30 -12.16 19.77
CA ILE A 26 -27.98 -13.08 18.82
C ILE A 26 -28.51 -12.35 17.60
N SER A 27 -29.02 -11.13 17.77
CA SER A 27 -29.56 -10.33 16.66
C SER A 27 -28.50 -9.76 15.72
N GLY A 28 -27.20 -9.94 16.02
CA GLY A 28 -26.13 -9.35 15.23
C GLY A 28 -26.09 -7.82 15.31
N ALA A 29 -26.74 -7.21 16.31
CA ALA A 29 -26.76 -5.75 16.48
C ALA A 29 -25.34 -5.19 16.71
N TRP A 30 -24.42 -6.03 17.22
CA TRP A 30 -22.99 -5.74 17.33
C TRP A 30 -22.25 -5.84 15.99
N ASP A 31 -22.75 -6.61 15.03
CA ASP A 31 -22.16 -6.70 13.69
C ASP A 31 -22.49 -5.46 12.87
N SER A 32 -23.69 -4.89 13.05
CA SER A 32 -24.07 -3.59 12.46
C SER A 32 -23.32 -2.37 13.03
N THR A 33 -22.61 -2.51 14.15
CA THR A 33 -21.71 -1.46 14.67
C THR A 33 -20.23 -1.72 14.40
N ARG A 34 -19.88 -2.94 13.94
CA ARG A 34 -18.56 -3.26 13.38
C ARG A 34 -18.40 -2.76 11.96
N ASP A 35 -19.51 -2.65 11.22
CA ASP A 35 -19.56 -1.90 9.97
C ASP A 35 -19.78 -0.41 10.25
N GLY A 36 -18.81 0.19 10.94
CA GLY A 36 -18.66 1.63 11.06
C GLY A 36 -18.03 2.25 9.81
N SER A 37 -18.14 1.62 8.64
CA SER A 37 -17.69 2.25 7.41
C SER A 37 -18.72 3.33 7.03
N THR A 38 -18.49 4.55 7.52
CA THR A 38 -18.65 5.66 6.58
C THR A 38 -17.77 5.28 5.40
N GLU A 39 -18.33 4.86 4.26
CA GLU A 39 -17.52 4.38 3.12
C GLU A 39 -16.51 5.46 2.73
N LEU A 40 -15.30 5.35 3.28
CA LEU A 40 -14.18 6.21 2.95
C LEU A 40 -13.85 5.93 1.49
N ARG A 41 -13.41 6.96 0.78
CA ARG A 41 -13.03 6.77 -0.63
C ARG A 41 -11.95 5.69 -0.71
N PRO A 42 -12.05 4.75 -1.66
CA PRO A 42 -11.00 3.77 -1.88
C PRO A 42 -9.68 4.49 -2.20
N VAL A 43 -8.58 3.96 -1.65
CA VAL A 43 -7.24 4.52 -1.86
C VAL A 43 -6.46 3.64 -2.83
N LEU A 44 -5.93 4.27 -3.89
CA LEU A 44 -5.02 3.68 -4.86
C LEU A 44 -3.59 4.12 -4.53
N LEU A 45 -2.78 3.23 -3.94
CA LEU A 45 -1.38 3.49 -3.63
C LEU A 45 -0.50 3.16 -4.84
N LEU A 46 0.25 4.15 -5.32
CA LEU A 46 1.13 3.98 -6.47
C LEU A 46 2.60 3.94 -6.02
N ALA A 47 3.12 2.73 -5.77
CA ALA A 47 4.51 2.52 -5.39
C ALA A 47 5.40 2.33 -6.63
N GLY A 48 6.53 3.04 -6.68
CA GLY A 48 7.47 2.87 -7.80
C GLY A 48 8.67 3.81 -7.75
N ASP A 49 9.31 3.99 -8.90
CA ASP A 49 10.48 4.85 -9.06
C ASP A 49 10.14 6.21 -9.70
N SER A 50 11.11 6.79 -10.42
CA SER A 50 10.96 8.02 -11.20
C SER A 50 9.79 8.02 -12.18
N LEU A 51 9.39 6.87 -12.71
CA LEU A 51 8.26 6.76 -13.64
C LEU A 51 6.93 7.09 -12.95
N THR A 52 6.80 6.67 -11.69
CA THR A 52 5.65 7.01 -10.84
C THR A 52 5.77 8.45 -10.34
N GLU A 53 6.96 8.88 -9.90
CA GLU A 53 7.21 10.25 -9.41
C GLU A 53 6.87 11.28 -10.49
N LYS A 54 7.49 11.17 -11.67
CA LYS A 54 7.29 12.09 -12.80
C LYS A 54 5.88 11.95 -13.41
N GLY A 55 5.21 10.82 -13.18
CA GLY A 55 3.81 10.64 -13.57
C GLY A 55 2.86 11.65 -12.91
N THR A 56 3.28 12.32 -11.83
CA THR A 56 2.50 13.37 -11.16
C THR A 56 2.57 14.74 -11.87
N ASN A 57 3.42 14.91 -12.89
CA ASN A 57 3.61 16.20 -13.55
C ASN A 57 2.42 16.53 -14.49
N PRO A 58 1.63 17.58 -14.20
CA PRO A 58 0.49 17.95 -15.04
C PRO A 58 0.92 18.55 -16.38
N THR A 59 2.07 19.22 -16.45
CA THR A 59 2.59 19.87 -17.68
C THR A 59 2.86 18.85 -18.77
N THR A 60 3.32 17.65 -18.40
CA THR A 60 3.58 16.55 -19.34
C THR A 60 2.39 15.61 -19.50
N LYS A 61 1.22 15.94 -18.92
CA LYS A 61 0.07 15.03 -18.80
C LYS A 61 0.50 13.66 -18.22
N GLY A 62 1.27 13.70 -17.14
CA GLY A 62 1.76 12.49 -16.50
C GLY A 62 0.60 11.55 -16.12
N TRP A 63 0.83 10.26 -16.23
CA TRP A 63 -0.24 9.26 -16.08
C TRP A 63 -0.91 9.30 -14.69
N VAL A 64 -0.15 9.60 -13.62
CA VAL A 64 -0.71 9.75 -12.27
C VAL A 64 -1.58 11.01 -12.19
N ALA A 65 -1.14 12.12 -12.77
CA ALA A 65 -1.93 13.36 -12.81
C ALA A 65 -3.24 13.15 -13.58
N MET A 66 -3.19 12.41 -14.70
CA MET A 66 -4.39 12.03 -15.45
C MET A 66 -5.29 11.09 -14.63
N LEU A 67 -4.72 10.11 -13.93
CA LEU A 67 -5.47 9.20 -13.07
C LEU A 67 -6.17 9.95 -11.93
N GLN A 68 -5.46 10.85 -11.25
CA GLN A 68 -6.01 11.74 -10.22
C GLN A 68 -7.18 12.58 -10.76
N ASN A 69 -7.04 13.13 -11.96
CA ASN A 69 -8.12 13.89 -12.60
C ASN A 69 -9.35 13.02 -12.87
N VAL A 70 -9.18 11.80 -13.38
CA VAL A 70 -10.29 10.87 -13.66
C VAL A 70 -10.99 10.42 -12.37
N TYR A 71 -10.22 10.09 -11.33
CA TYR A 71 -10.75 9.55 -10.08
C TYR A 71 -11.07 10.61 -9.01
N THR A 72 -10.97 11.90 -9.34
CA THR A 72 -11.06 13.01 -8.37
C THR A 72 -12.31 13.03 -7.49
N ARG A 73 -13.39 12.35 -7.89
CA ARG A 73 -14.66 12.26 -7.14
C ARG A 73 -14.93 10.88 -6.55
N SER A 74 -14.10 9.88 -6.82
CA SER A 74 -14.41 8.47 -6.57
C SER A 74 -13.31 7.70 -5.84
N ALA A 75 -12.04 8.11 -5.93
CA ALA A 75 -10.93 7.44 -5.23
C ALA A 75 -9.81 8.43 -4.92
N ASP A 76 -9.10 8.19 -3.83
CA ASP A 76 -7.88 8.93 -3.50
C ASP A 76 -6.68 8.23 -4.12
N VAL A 77 -5.89 8.95 -4.92
CA VAL A 77 -4.69 8.41 -5.57
C VAL A 77 -3.46 8.94 -4.86
N VAL A 78 -2.68 8.03 -4.27
CA VAL A 78 -1.54 8.32 -3.41
C VAL A 78 -0.23 7.90 -4.11
N PRO A 79 0.49 8.82 -4.77
CA PRO A 79 1.78 8.51 -5.36
C PRO A 79 2.89 8.39 -4.32
N ARG A 80 3.69 7.33 -4.45
CA ARG A 80 4.90 7.03 -3.66
C ARG A 80 6.03 6.56 -4.60
N GLY A 81 6.23 7.34 -5.65
CA GLY A 81 7.35 7.22 -6.58
C GLY A 81 8.62 7.84 -6.01
N LEU A 82 9.76 7.16 -6.15
CA LEU A 82 11.07 7.63 -5.67
C LEU A 82 12.10 7.57 -6.79
N SER A 83 12.46 8.73 -7.35
CA SER A 83 13.40 8.80 -8.47
C SER A 83 14.74 8.17 -8.14
N GLY A 84 15.22 7.35 -9.09
CA GLY A 84 16.48 6.62 -8.98
C GLY A 84 16.45 5.35 -8.11
N TYR A 85 15.34 5.04 -7.44
CA TYR A 85 15.27 3.86 -6.58
C TYR A 85 15.23 2.56 -7.39
N ASN A 86 16.11 1.62 -7.02
CA ASN A 86 16.01 0.20 -7.40
C ASN A 86 15.29 -0.59 -6.31
N THR A 87 15.01 -1.88 -6.55
CA THR A 87 14.30 -2.71 -5.57
C THR A 87 15.04 -2.87 -4.24
N ARG A 88 16.38 -2.81 -4.24
CA ARG A 88 17.21 -2.91 -3.02
C ARG A 88 16.98 -1.70 -2.11
N TRP A 89 17.02 -0.49 -2.67
CA TRP A 89 16.80 0.74 -1.92
C TRP A 89 15.34 0.90 -1.51
N TYR A 90 14.42 0.49 -2.38
CA TYR A 90 12.99 0.50 -2.07
C TYR A 90 12.65 -0.35 -0.85
N LEU A 91 13.16 -1.59 -0.79
CA LEU A 91 13.02 -2.45 0.39
C LEU A 91 13.60 -1.82 1.66
N LYS A 92 14.78 -1.23 1.55
CA LYS A 92 15.52 -0.73 2.71
C LYS A 92 14.90 0.55 3.29
N TYR A 93 14.39 1.44 2.44
CA TYR A 93 14.05 2.80 2.86
C TYR A 93 12.58 3.17 2.62
N ALA A 94 11.97 2.70 1.52
CA ALA A 94 10.58 3.03 1.21
C ALA A 94 9.60 2.17 2.02
N ILE A 95 9.79 0.85 2.02
CA ILE A 95 8.87 -0.10 2.69
C ILE A 95 8.68 0.21 4.19
N PRO A 96 9.73 0.50 4.98
CA PRO A 96 9.53 0.87 6.39
C PRO A 96 8.70 2.15 6.58
N THR A 97 8.80 3.10 5.65
CA THR A 97 8.04 4.35 5.69
C THR A 97 6.59 4.10 5.32
N LEU A 98 6.33 3.37 4.24
CA LEU A 98 4.96 2.99 3.83
C LEU A 98 4.25 2.15 4.89
N LYS A 99 4.98 1.23 5.53
CA LYS A 99 4.45 0.44 6.65
C LYS A 99 4.00 1.33 7.81
N LYS A 100 4.74 2.40 8.12
CA LYS A 100 4.33 3.37 9.15
C LYS A 100 3.09 4.16 8.72
N GLU A 101 3.04 4.62 7.46
CA GLU A 101 1.88 5.35 6.94
C GLU A 101 0.60 4.49 7.03
N ILE A 102 0.66 3.25 6.57
CA ILE A 102 -0.49 2.34 6.54
C ILE A 102 -0.86 1.88 7.95
N ASN A 103 0.10 1.43 8.77
CA ASN A 103 -0.20 0.94 10.12
C ASN A 103 -0.70 2.03 11.08
N HIS A 104 -0.34 3.30 10.85
CA HIS A 104 -0.88 4.42 11.61
C HIS A 104 -2.17 5.01 11.02
N GLY A 105 -2.73 4.38 9.97
CA GLY A 105 -4.00 4.80 9.40
C GLY A 105 -3.96 6.13 8.65
N VAL A 106 -2.80 6.55 8.13
CA VAL A 106 -2.72 7.74 7.26
C VAL A 106 -3.58 7.54 6.01
N TYR A 107 -3.64 6.31 5.51
CA TYR A 107 -4.57 5.82 4.50
C TYR A 107 -4.63 4.29 4.55
N THR A 108 -5.71 3.71 4.02
CA THR A 108 -5.90 2.25 3.92
C THR A 108 -6.05 1.88 2.44
N PRO A 109 -5.00 1.41 1.76
CA PRO A 109 -5.06 1.11 0.34
C PRO A 109 -5.94 -0.11 0.08
N VAL A 110 -6.78 -0.02 -0.96
CA VAL A 110 -7.52 -1.17 -1.51
C VAL A 110 -6.84 -1.72 -2.76
N PHE A 111 -5.96 -0.92 -3.37
CA PHE A 111 -5.20 -1.28 -4.56
C PHE A 111 -3.80 -0.69 -4.49
N ILE A 112 -2.79 -1.50 -4.81
CA ILE A 112 -1.38 -1.12 -4.78
C ILE A 112 -0.71 -1.48 -6.10
N THR A 113 -0.15 -0.50 -6.80
CA THR A 113 0.74 -0.79 -7.93
C THR A 113 2.19 -0.86 -7.46
N VAL A 114 2.98 -1.80 -7.96
CA VAL A 114 4.44 -1.81 -7.81
C VAL A 114 5.08 -1.71 -9.19
N TRP A 115 5.71 -0.58 -9.48
CA TRP A 115 6.40 -0.34 -10.75
C TRP A 115 7.89 -0.03 -10.52
N LEU A 116 8.69 -1.09 -10.50
CA LEU A 116 10.13 -1.06 -10.23
C LEU A 116 10.89 -1.99 -11.17
N GLY A 117 12.16 -1.68 -11.42
CA GLY A 117 13.08 -2.54 -12.19
C GLY A 117 13.85 -1.82 -13.29
N ALA A 118 13.41 -0.62 -13.69
CA ALA A 118 14.11 0.16 -14.71
C ALA A 118 15.54 0.53 -14.28
N ASN A 119 15.69 0.89 -12.99
CA ASN A 119 16.97 1.20 -12.35
C ASN A 119 17.78 -0.08 -12.03
N ASP A 120 17.13 -1.15 -11.58
CA ASP A 120 17.76 -2.46 -11.34
C ASP A 120 18.50 -2.98 -12.58
N ALA A 121 17.93 -2.75 -13.76
CA ALA A 121 18.50 -3.14 -15.04
C ALA A 121 19.68 -2.27 -15.49
N ALA A 122 20.12 -1.28 -14.72
CA ALA A 122 21.31 -0.49 -15.04
C ALA A 122 22.51 -1.42 -15.29
N LEU A 123 23.39 -1.08 -16.24
CA LEU A 123 24.52 -1.92 -16.58
C LEU A 123 25.56 -1.90 -15.44
N PRO A 124 26.14 -3.06 -15.07
CA PRO A 124 27.15 -3.13 -14.01
C PRO A 124 28.43 -2.36 -14.37
N ASN A 125 28.69 -2.14 -15.65
CA ASN A 125 29.80 -1.36 -16.21
C ASN A 125 29.36 -0.01 -16.82
N GLY A 126 28.11 0.44 -16.58
CA GLY A 126 27.60 1.71 -17.10
C GLY A 126 27.68 2.86 -16.11
N GLY A 127 27.41 4.09 -16.55
CA GLY A 127 27.44 5.29 -15.70
C GLY A 127 26.50 5.24 -14.47
N SER A 128 25.44 4.44 -14.54
CA SER A 128 24.48 4.22 -13.45
C SER A 128 24.71 2.92 -12.67
N TYR A 129 25.90 2.33 -12.71
CA TYR A 129 26.21 1.03 -12.11
C TYR A 129 25.76 0.86 -10.64
N LYS A 130 25.73 1.95 -9.86
CA LYS A 130 25.25 1.92 -8.46
C LYS A 130 23.80 1.45 -8.32
N GLN A 131 22.99 1.64 -9.35
CA GLN A 131 21.60 1.20 -9.40
C GLN A 131 21.45 -0.27 -9.78
N HIS A 132 22.49 -0.90 -10.35
CA HIS A 132 22.41 -2.27 -10.82
C HIS A 132 22.02 -3.25 -9.71
N VAL A 133 21.03 -4.09 -10.01
CA VAL A 133 20.63 -5.23 -9.19
C VAL A 133 20.59 -6.47 -10.08
N PRO A 134 21.34 -7.54 -9.74
CA PRO A 134 21.30 -8.79 -10.49
C PRO A 134 19.89 -9.35 -10.60
N LYS A 135 19.55 -9.95 -11.74
CA LYS A 135 18.19 -10.42 -12.07
C LYS A 135 17.58 -11.30 -10.97
N GLU A 136 18.33 -12.24 -10.41
CA GLU A 136 17.82 -13.11 -9.34
C GLU A 136 17.56 -12.35 -8.03
N THR A 137 18.41 -11.38 -7.70
CA THR A 137 18.18 -10.48 -6.56
C THR A 137 16.97 -9.58 -6.79
N TYR A 138 16.77 -9.07 -8.02
CA TYR A 138 15.60 -8.28 -8.39
C TYR A 138 14.31 -9.09 -8.19
N LYS A 139 14.25 -10.34 -8.69
CA LYS A 139 13.10 -11.24 -8.48
C LYS A 139 12.83 -11.46 -6.99
N ALA A 140 13.86 -11.81 -6.22
CA ALA A 140 13.73 -12.04 -4.78
C ALA A 140 13.27 -10.77 -4.04
N ASN A 141 13.72 -9.60 -4.48
CA ASN A 141 13.29 -8.34 -3.88
C ASN A 141 11.82 -8.03 -4.19
N LEU A 142 11.36 -8.24 -5.43
CA LEU A 142 9.95 -8.04 -5.77
C LEU A 142 9.02 -8.93 -4.94
N VAL A 143 9.39 -10.19 -4.73
CA VAL A 143 8.66 -11.11 -3.84
C VAL A 143 8.57 -10.53 -2.43
N LYS A 144 9.69 -10.06 -1.86
CA LYS A 144 9.72 -9.43 -0.53
C LYS A 144 8.87 -8.16 -0.46
N ILE A 145 8.88 -7.32 -1.50
CA ILE A 145 8.08 -6.10 -1.59
C ILE A 145 6.59 -6.45 -1.59
N ALA A 146 6.19 -7.40 -2.44
CA ALA A 146 4.80 -7.85 -2.53
C ALA A 146 4.31 -8.45 -1.20
N HIS A 147 5.12 -9.30 -0.55
CA HIS A 147 4.80 -9.82 0.78
C HIS A 147 4.67 -8.72 1.82
N ALA A 148 5.59 -7.76 1.85
CA ALA A 148 5.50 -6.64 2.79
C ALA A 148 4.19 -5.85 2.62
N PHE A 149 3.77 -5.59 1.37
CA PHE A 149 2.49 -4.94 1.09
C PHE A 149 1.31 -5.79 1.54
N LYS A 150 1.34 -7.11 1.30
CA LYS A 150 0.26 -8.00 1.76
C LYS A 150 0.19 -8.13 3.28
N GLU A 151 1.31 -8.01 3.98
CA GLU A 151 1.34 -7.96 5.45
C GLU A 151 0.73 -6.67 6.00
N MET A 152 1.03 -5.51 5.41
CA MET A 152 0.54 -4.22 5.91
C MET A 152 -0.88 -3.88 5.41
N ALA A 153 -1.30 -4.43 4.28
CA ALA A 153 -2.64 -4.27 3.72
C ALA A 153 -3.17 -5.62 3.18
N PRO A 154 -3.65 -6.52 4.07
CA PRO A 154 -4.06 -7.88 3.72
C PRO A 154 -5.18 -7.94 2.67
N ASP A 155 -6.08 -6.96 2.66
CA ASP A 155 -7.23 -6.93 1.76
C ASP A 155 -6.95 -6.17 0.45
N ALA A 156 -5.78 -5.55 0.32
CA ALA A 156 -5.42 -4.84 -0.90
C ALA A 156 -5.08 -5.80 -2.05
N GLU A 157 -5.53 -5.43 -3.25
CA GLU A 157 -5.09 -6.04 -4.49
C GLU A 157 -3.77 -5.43 -4.95
N ILE A 158 -2.84 -6.27 -5.42
CA ILE A 158 -1.50 -5.83 -5.82
C ILE A 158 -1.29 -6.05 -7.32
N LEU A 159 -1.02 -4.97 -8.07
CA LEU A 159 -0.63 -5.02 -9.47
C LEU A 159 0.87 -4.81 -9.63
N LEU A 160 1.59 -5.82 -10.10
CA LEU A 160 2.98 -5.69 -10.53
C LEU A 160 3.02 -5.16 -11.97
N ILE A 161 3.66 -4.01 -12.17
CA ILE A 161 3.87 -3.43 -13.50
C ILE A 161 5.32 -3.69 -13.90
N ILE A 162 5.51 -4.34 -15.05
CA ILE A 162 6.85 -4.62 -15.58
C ILE A 162 7.57 -3.31 -15.95
N PRO A 163 8.90 -3.23 -15.78
CA PRO A 163 9.65 -2.07 -16.22
C PRO A 163 9.52 -1.89 -17.75
N PRO A 164 9.65 -0.65 -18.27
CA PRO A 164 9.66 -0.39 -19.71
C PRO A 164 10.82 -1.13 -20.40
N HIS A 165 10.75 -1.23 -21.73
CA HIS A 165 11.77 -1.90 -22.54
C HIS A 165 13.19 -1.40 -22.20
N ILE A 166 14.08 -2.35 -21.93
CA ILE A 166 15.48 -2.10 -21.61
C ILE A 166 16.33 -2.47 -22.82
N ASP A 167 17.05 -1.50 -23.37
CA ASP A 167 18.04 -1.72 -24.44
C ASP A 167 19.46 -1.58 -23.88
N ASP A 168 20.10 -2.72 -23.66
CA ASP A 168 21.46 -2.78 -23.12
C ASP A 168 22.49 -2.18 -24.09
N ASN A 169 22.30 -2.33 -25.40
CA ASN A 169 23.21 -1.77 -26.41
C ASN A 169 23.14 -0.25 -26.44
N ALA A 170 21.94 0.32 -26.39
CA ALA A 170 21.76 1.76 -26.29
C ALA A 170 22.38 2.32 -25.00
N ARG A 171 22.23 1.59 -23.88
CA ARG A 171 22.83 1.97 -22.59
C ARG A 171 24.36 1.90 -22.60
N LEU A 172 24.95 0.91 -23.26
CA LEU A 172 26.41 0.83 -23.44
C LEU A 172 26.94 2.03 -24.24
N LYS A 173 26.32 2.34 -25.39
CA LYS A 173 26.69 3.51 -26.21
C LYS A 173 26.60 4.81 -25.43
N LEU A 174 25.55 4.99 -24.63
CA LEU A 174 25.39 6.18 -23.79
C LEU A 174 26.45 6.25 -22.68
N ALA A 175 26.85 5.11 -22.10
CA ALA A 175 27.92 5.06 -21.10
C ALA A 175 29.28 5.42 -21.72
N GLU A 176 29.55 4.98 -22.95
CA GLU A 176 30.76 5.34 -23.70
C GLU A 176 30.82 6.82 -24.06
N GLN A 177 29.69 7.45 -24.39
CA GLN A 177 29.61 8.88 -24.72
C GLN A 177 29.79 9.82 -23.52
N ASN A 178 29.56 9.33 -22.30
CA ASN A 178 29.60 10.13 -21.08
C ASN A 178 30.87 9.90 -20.22
N ASN A 179 31.79 9.06 -20.69
CA ASN A 179 33.12 8.83 -20.11
C ASN A 179 34.18 9.60 -20.91
#